data_AF-A0AAN9HNX9-F1
#
_entry.id   AF-A0AAN9HNX9-F1
#
_cell.length_a   1.000
_cell.length_b   1.000
_cell.length_c   1.000
_cell.angle_alpha   90.00
_cell.angle_beta   90.00
_cell.angle_gamma   90.00
#
_symmetry.space_group_name_H-M   'P 1'
#
loop_
_entity.id
_entity.type
_entity.pdbx_description
1 polymer ?
#
loop_
_entity_poly.entity_id
_entity_poly.type
_entity_poly.pdbx_seq_one_letter_code
_entity_poly.pdbx_strand_id
1 'polypeptide(L)'
;MAASSSILRSASIVSSHTDRFKEALRVHIFIFVIRVVLDTYHILYPIVSAFLVCVFVITGDSCMIQVLSNASSCNLKSEKFQNGMFGFSIPCESLVLRNCNARSIQPIKATATEIPLPVQKSKGTGKTRVGINGFGRIGRLVLRVAISRDDIDVVAINDPFIDAKYMAYMFKYDSTHGPFKGTIKILDDSSLEINGKKVKVVSKRDPAEIPWGDFGADYVVESSGVFTTLEKASSHLKAGAKKVIISAPSADAPMFVVGVNEKTYNPNMDIVSNASCTTNCLAPLAKVVHEEFGIVEALMTTVHATTATQKTVDGPSMKDWRGGRGASQNIIPSSTGAAKAVGKVLPELNGKLTGMAFRVPTPNVSVVDLTCRLKKRASYEDVKAAIKHASEGPLKGILGYTDEDVVSNDFVGDSRSSIFDAKAGIGLSDAFMKLVSWYDNEWGYSNRVLDLVEHMALLGAQN
;
A
#
# COMPACT_ATOMS: atom_id res chain seq x y z
N MET A 1 -21.00 30.65 49.80
CA MET A 1 -21.94 30.30 48.71
C MET A 1 -21.45 28.95 48.18
N ALA A 2 -22.01 27.78 48.51
CA ALA A 2 -23.42 27.31 48.45
C ALA A 2 -24.00 27.50 47.03
N ALA A 3 -24.61 26.53 46.33
CA ALA A 3 -24.92 25.09 46.56
C ALA A 3 -25.37 24.45 45.21
N SER A 4 -25.43 23.14 44.92
CA SER A 4 -24.92 21.87 45.52
C SER A 4 -25.08 20.70 44.50
N SER A 5 -24.69 19.46 44.88
CA SER A 5 -25.25 18.14 44.45
C SER A 5 -25.67 17.91 42.97
N SER A 6 -25.02 17.04 42.18
CA SER A 6 -25.07 15.57 42.22
C SER A 6 -26.47 14.93 42.23
N ILE A 7 -26.75 14.02 41.28
CA ILE A 7 -27.37 12.69 41.51
C ILE A 7 -27.34 11.87 40.21
N LEU A 8 -27.08 10.57 40.35
CA LEU A 8 -27.01 9.56 39.29
C LEU A 8 -28.17 8.58 39.52
N ARG A 9 -28.64 7.92 38.44
CA ARG A 9 -29.50 6.71 38.36
C ARG A 9 -30.99 6.91 38.03
N SER A 10 -31.43 6.21 36.98
CA SER A 10 -32.34 5.06 37.16
C SER A 10 -32.33 4.15 35.93
N ALA A 11 -31.57 3.05 36.02
CA ALA A 11 -31.84 1.84 35.24
C ALA A 11 -32.38 0.81 36.23
N SER A 12 -33.68 0.56 36.20
CA SER A 12 -34.36 -0.36 37.13
C SER A 12 -34.19 -1.81 36.67
N ILE A 13 -33.18 -2.50 37.21
CA ILE A 13 -33.09 -3.96 37.12
C ILE A 13 -34.03 -4.55 38.18
N VAL A 14 -35.15 -5.14 37.75
CA VAL A 14 -36.03 -5.89 38.64
C VAL A 14 -35.48 -7.31 38.79
N SER A 15 -34.68 -7.51 39.85
CA SER A 15 -34.21 -8.82 40.30
C SER A 15 -34.95 -9.21 41.57
N SER A 16 -35.73 -10.30 41.54
CA SER A 16 -36.24 -10.96 42.75
C SER A 16 -35.50 -12.27 42.97
N HIS A 17 -35.17 -12.56 44.23
CA HIS A 17 -34.61 -13.84 44.66
C HIS A 17 -35.64 -14.55 45.55
N THR A 18 -35.85 -15.84 45.28
CA THR A 18 -36.37 -16.80 46.26
C THR A 18 -35.59 -18.08 46.12
N ASP A 19 -35.14 -18.60 47.25
CA ASP A 19 -34.16 -19.68 47.33
C ASP A 19 -34.83 -21.03 47.63
N ARG A 20 -34.14 -22.12 47.24
CA ARG A 20 -34.39 -23.55 47.54
C ARG A 20 -35.40 -24.37 46.70
N PHE A 21 -34.89 -25.56 46.34
CA PHE A 21 -35.51 -26.82 45.92
C PHE A 21 -35.91 -27.07 44.44
N LYS A 22 -35.18 -28.08 43.89
CA LYS A 22 -35.48 -29.03 42.79
C LYS A 22 -35.32 -28.59 41.33
N GLU A 23 -35.04 -29.60 40.51
CA GLU A 23 -34.57 -29.54 39.13
C GLU A 23 -35.66 -29.13 38.12
N ALA A 24 -35.34 -28.17 37.24
CA ALA A 24 -35.89 -28.03 35.88
C ALA A 24 -35.10 -26.94 35.12
N LEU A 25 -35.13 -26.97 33.78
CA LEU A 25 -34.49 -25.99 32.89
C LEU A 25 -34.76 -24.53 33.32
N ARG A 26 -33.68 -23.75 33.55
CA ARG A 26 -33.78 -22.29 33.68
C ARG A 26 -33.59 -21.62 32.32
N VAL A 27 -34.65 -21.00 31.81
CA VAL A 27 -34.59 -20.05 30.68
C VAL A 27 -34.43 -18.65 31.25
N HIS A 28 -33.39 -17.92 30.82
CA HIS A 28 -33.24 -16.50 31.14
C HIS A 28 -33.67 -15.64 29.95
N ILE A 29 -34.66 -14.76 30.17
CA ILE A 29 -35.16 -13.80 29.19
C ILE A 29 -34.73 -12.41 29.63
N PHE A 30 -34.05 -11.68 28.73
CA PHE A 30 -33.70 -10.27 28.93
C PHE A 30 -34.45 -9.41 27.90
N ILE A 31 -35.15 -8.38 28.38
CA ILE A 31 -35.86 -7.41 27.55
C ILE A 31 -35.16 -6.06 27.70
N PHE A 32 -34.64 -5.54 26.59
CA PHE A 32 -34.09 -4.19 26.51
C PHE A 32 -35.01 -3.31 25.66
N VAL A 33 -35.39 -2.15 26.19
CA VAL A 33 -36.13 -1.10 25.48
C VAL A 33 -35.19 0.06 25.24
N ILE A 34 -34.82 0.29 23.98
CA ILE A 34 -33.93 1.40 23.60
C ILE A 34 -34.77 2.49 22.95
N ARG A 35 -34.71 3.70 23.52
CA ARG A 35 -35.32 4.90 22.95
C ARG A 35 -34.28 5.63 22.10
N VAL A 36 -34.47 5.63 20.79
CA VAL A 36 -33.64 6.42 19.86
C VAL A 36 -34.33 7.77 19.62
N VAL A 37 -33.61 8.85 19.87
CA VAL A 37 -34.02 10.21 19.50
C VAL A 37 -33.15 10.65 18.33
N LEU A 38 -33.77 11.00 17.21
CA LEU A 38 -33.09 11.51 16.02
C LEU A 38 -33.22 13.04 16.00
N ASP A 39 -32.12 13.75 16.27
CA ASP A 39 -32.06 15.19 16.06
C ASP A 39 -31.93 15.50 14.56
N THR A 40 -32.97 16.10 13.99
CA THR A 40 -32.94 16.70 12.66
C THR A 40 -33.03 18.22 12.77
N TYR A 41 -31.99 18.91 12.31
CA TYR A 41 -31.96 20.37 12.27
C TYR A 41 -33.00 20.90 11.25
N HIS A 42 -33.87 21.80 11.74
CA HIS A 42 -34.74 22.70 10.97
C HIS A 42 -35.65 22.08 9.87
N ILE A 43 -36.90 21.79 10.22
CA ILE A 43 -38.15 22.44 9.73
C ILE A 43 -39.38 21.62 10.21
N LEU A 44 -40.50 22.29 10.50
CA LEU A 44 -41.71 21.75 11.16
C LEU A 44 -42.25 20.42 10.57
N TYR A 45 -42.13 19.32 11.31
CA TYR A 45 -42.99 18.14 11.29
C TYR A 45 -42.98 17.44 12.67
N PRO A 46 -44.00 16.65 13.06
CA PRO A 46 -44.10 16.09 14.41
C PRO A 46 -43.09 14.97 14.67
N ILE A 47 -42.60 14.91 15.91
CA ILE A 47 -41.57 13.97 16.38
C ILE A 47 -42.07 12.51 16.30
N VAL A 48 -41.47 11.71 15.43
CA VAL A 48 -41.67 10.25 15.40
C VAL A 48 -40.71 9.60 16.39
N SER A 49 -41.23 9.15 17.55
CA SER A 49 -40.47 8.31 18.47
C SER A 49 -40.57 6.83 18.05
N ALA A 50 -39.46 6.24 17.62
CA ALA A 50 -39.36 4.80 17.39
C ALA A 50 -38.85 4.09 18.66
N PHE A 51 -39.54 3.03 19.08
CA PHE A 51 -39.10 2.14 20.14
C PHE A 51 -38.58 0.84 19.53
N LEU A 52 -37.34 0.47 19.85
CA LEU A 52 -36.80 -0.84 19.51
C LEU A 52 -36.86 -1.73 20.76
N VAL A 53 -37.57 -2.87 20.65
CA VAL A 53 -37.66 -3.88 21.71
C VAL A 53 -36.85 -5.09 21.26
N CYS A 54 -35.75 -5.34 21.97
CA CYS A 54 -34.92 -6.54 21.74
C CYS A 54 -35.17 -7.53 22.86
N VAL A 55 -35.59 -8.75 22.49
CA VAL A 55 -35.79 -9.88 23.40
C VAL A 55 -34.66 -10.87 23.17
N PHE A 56 -33.87 -11.12 24.21
CA PHE A 56 -32.82 -12.15 24.19
C PHE A 56 -33.29 -13.36 24.99
N VAL A 57 -33.31 -14.52 24.34
CA VAL A 57 -33.59 -15.81 24.97
C VAL A 57 -32.33 -16.64 24.88
N ILE A 58 -31.76 -17.00 26.04
CA ILE A 58 -30.58 -17.87 26.11
C ILE A 58 -31.01 -19.25 26.61
N THR A 59 -30.87 -20.23 25.75
CA THR A 59 -30.96 -21.67 26.05
C THR A 59 -29.62 -22.32 25.69
N GLY A 60 -29.24 -23.40 26.39
CA GLY A 60 -27.91 -24.00 26.30
C GLY A 60 -27.42 -24.28 24.86
N ASP A 61 -26.14 -23.99 24.64
CA ASP A 61 -25.31 -24.36 23.49
C ASP A 61 -25.70 -23.87 22.08
N SER A 62 -26.65 -22.93 21.95
CA SER A 62 -26.78 -22.15 20.70
C SER A 62 -27.46 -20.78 20.89
N CYS A 63 -26.93 -19.76 20.20
CA CYS A 63 -27.45 -18.39 20.23
C CYS A 63 -28.17 -18.08 18.91
N MET A 64 -29.48 -17.83 18.99
CA MET A 64 -30.33 -17.41 17.86
C MET A 64 -30.76 -15.96 18.06
N ILE A 65 -30.40 -15.08 17.12
CA ILE A 65 -30.81 -13.68 17.13
C ILE A 65 -32.05 -13.52 16.25
N GLN A 66 -33.19 -13.15 16.85
CA GLN A 66 -34.42 -12.89 16.12
C GLN A 66 -34.82 -11.40 16.24
N VAL A 67 -34.61 -10.64 15.17
CA VAL A 67 -34.99 -9.22 15.11
C VAL A 67 -36.41 -9.12 14.56
N LEU A 68 -37.37 -8.71 15.39
CA LEU A 68 -38.72 -8.37 14.96
C LEU A 68 -38.77 -6.89 14.54
N SER A 69 -38.84 -6.65 13.24
CA SER A 69 -39.19 -5.34 12.68
C SER A 69 -40.67 -5.31 12.31
N ASN A 70 -41.41 -4.30 12.80
CA ASN A 70 -42.78 -4.06 12.37
C ASN A 70 -42.79 -3.45 10.97
N ALA A 71 -42.85 -4.31 9.95
CA ALA A 71 -43.21 -3.92 8.58
C ALA A 71 -44.74 -3.96 8.43
N SER A 72 -45.38 -2.80 8.36
CA SER A 72 -46.84 -2.65 8.24
C SER A 72 -47.37 -3.24 6.93
N SER A 73 -47.95 -4.44 6.99
CA SER A 73 -48.69 -5.05 5.89
C SER A 73 -50.20 -4.73 6.01
N CYS A 74 -50.63 -3.64 5.38
CA CYS A 74 -52.05 -3.29 5.34
C CYS A 74 -52.78 -4.03 4.21
N ASN A 75 -53.39 -5.16 4.56
CA ASN A 75 -54.49 -5.73 3.77
C ASN A 75 -55.67 -4.76 3.76
N LEU A 76 -56.07 -4.23 2.59
CA LEU A 76 -57.36 -3.53 2.47
C LEU A 76 -58.51 -4.54 2.56
N LYS A 77 -59.28 -4.46 3.64
CA LYS A 77 -60.69 -4.86 3.62
C LYS A 77 -61.56 -3.63 3.47
N SER A 78 -62.59 -3.78 2.63
CA SER A 78 -63.70 -2.85 2.42
C SER A 78 -64.31 -2.37 3.74
N GLU A 79 -64.55 -1.06 3.86
CA GLU A 79 -65.90 -0.56 4.17
C GLU A 79 -66.10 0.91 3.76
N LYS A 80 -67.36 1.30 3.56
CA LYS A 80 -67.78 2.61 3.03
C LYS A 80 -68.09 3.58 4.17
N PHE A 81 -67.72 4.85 4.04
CA PHE A 81 -68.51 5.97 4.57
C PHE A 81 -68.44 7.20 3.66
N GLN A 82 -69.51 7.98 3.62
CA GLN A 82 -69.73 9.08 2.66
C GLN A 82 -69.54 10.49 3.28
N ASN A 83 -69.35 11.45 2.36
CA ASN A 83 -69.58 12.90 2.47
C ASN A 83 -68.56 13.77 3.23
N GLY A 84 -68.08 14.80 2.51
CA GLY A 84 -67.24 15.88 3.01
C GLY A 84 -66.65 16.69 1.86
N MET A 85 -67.32 17.78 1.45
CA MET A 85 -66.87 18.68 0.38
C MET A 85 -65.49 19.29 0.69
N PHE A 86 -64.56 19.25 -0.27
CA PHE A 86 -63.97 20.44 -0.90
C PHE A 86 -63.12 20.01 -2.10
N GLY A 87 -63.32 20.63 -3.27
CA GLY A 87 -62.71 20.20 -4.52
C GLY A 87 -61.39 20.89 -4.85
N PHE A 88 -60.38 20.12 -5.24
CA PHE A 88 -59.31 20.57 -6.13
C PHE A 88 -58.96 19.42 -7.08
N SER A 89 -59.17 19.64 -8.37
CA SER A 89 -58.89 18.67 -9.44
C SER A 89 -57.55 18.96 -10.10
N ILE A 90 -56.59 18.05 -9.95
CA ILE A 90 -55.32 18.04 -10.68
C ILE A 90 -55.39 16.87 -11.67
N PRO A 91 -55.02 17.06 -12.96
CA PRO A 91 -55.20 16.03 -13.98
C PRO A 91 -54.33 14.80 -13.72
N CYS A 92 -54.94 13.63 -13.79
CA CYS A 92 -54.26 12.34 -13.70
C CYS A 92 -53.67 11.96 -15.06
N GLU A 93 -52.41 12.31 -15.33
CA GLU A 93 -51.67 11.69 -16.44
C GLU A 93 -51.45 10.19 -16.14
N SER A 94 -51.53 9.37 -17.18
CA SER A 94 -51.41 7.92 -17.08
C SER A 94 -49.97 7.51 -16.78
N LEU A 95 -49.73 7.07 -15.54
CA LEU A 95 -48.53 6.33 -15.16
C LEU A 95 -48.53 4.95 -15.85
N VAL A 96 -48.07 4.96 -17.11
CA VAL A 96 -47.72 3.74 -17.84
C VAL A 96 -46.61 3.05 -17.05
N LEU A 97 -46.89 1.83 -16.59
CA LEU A 97 -45.92 0.89 -16.03
C LEU A 97 -44.83 0.62 -17.07
N ARG A 98 -43.77 1.44 -17.09
CA ARG A 98 -42.50 1.04 -17.68
C ARG A 98 -41.93 -0.06 -16.79
N ASN A 99 -41.96 -1.28 -17.31
CA ASN A 99 -41.18 -2.39 -16.75
C ASN A 99 -39.71 -1.95 -16.66
N CYS A 100 -39.27 -1.59 -15.45
CA CYS A 100 -37.87 -1.50 -15.13
C CYS A 100 -37.30 -2.91 -15.19
N ASN A 101 -36.82 -3.31 -16.36
CA ASN A 101 -36.01 -4.51 -16.51
C ASN A 101 -34.81 -4.38 -15.56
N ALA A 102 -34.90 -5.09 -14.43
CA ALA A 102 -33.79 -5.25 -13.52
C ALA A 102 -32.68 -5.98 -14.28
N ARG A 103 -31.74 -5.20 -14.84
CA ARG A 103 -30.50 -5.75 -15.36
C ARG A 103 -29.80 -6.38 -14.18
N SER A 104 -29.78 -7.72 -14.17
CA SER A 104 -28.86 -8.49 -13.35
C SER A 104 -27.45 -8.05 -13.71
N ILE A 105 -26.89 -7.13 -12.91
CA ILE A 105 -25.45 -6.90 -12.88
C ILE A 105 -24.90 -8.14 -12.18
N GLN A 106 -24.57 -9.17 -12.96
CA GLN A 106 -23.77 -10.26 -12.45
C GLN A 106 -22.42 -9.64 -12.04
N PRO A 107 -21.89 -9.98 -10.85
CA PRO A 107 -20.58 -9.50 -10.44
C PRO A 107 -19.57 -9.92 -11.51
N ILE A 108 -18.77 -8.96 -11.98
CA ILE A 108 -17.81 -9.24 -13.03
C ILE A 108 -16.74 -10.13 -12.38
N LYS A 109 -16.72 -11.43 -12.72
CA LYS A 109 -15.60 -12.30 -12.37
C LYS A 109 -14.34 -11.62 -12.89
N ALA A 110 -13.42 -11.26 -12.00
CA ALA A 110 -12.09 -10.78 -12.38
C ALA A 110 -11.51 -11.74 -13.43
N THR A 111 -11.25 -11.23 -14.63
CA THR A 111 -10.86 -12.04 -15.78
C THR A 111 -9.79 -11.32 -16.58
N ALA A 112 -8.58 -11.85 -16.46
CA ALA A 112 -7.33 -11.40 -17.08
C ALA A 112 -6.53 -10.33 -16.31
N THR A 113 -5.97 -10.76 -15.18
CA THR A 113 -4.49 -10.76 -15.11
C THR A 113 -4.00 -12.18 -15.37
N GLU A 114 -3.20 -12.39 -16.42
CA GLU A 114 -2.53 -13.68 -16.64
C GLU A 114 -1.72 -14.05 -15.40
N ILE A 115 -1.89 -15.26 -14.87
CA ILE A 115 -1.05 -15.80 -13.80
C ILE A 115 0.37 -15.92 -14.37
N PRO A 116 1.36 -15.10 -13.97
CA PRO A 116 2.73 -15.32 -14.36
C PRO A 116 3.14 -16.66 -13.78
N LEU A 117 3.93 -17.41 -14.55
CA LEU A 117 4.74 -18.48 -13.96
C LEU A 117 5.48 -17.87 -12.75
N PRO A 118 5.46 -18.53 -11.58
CA PRO A 118 6.14 -18.02 -10.40
C PRO A 118 7.60 -17.75 -10.77
N VAL A 119 8.15 -16.62 -10.33
CA VAL A 119 9.54 -16.21 -10.61
C VAL A 119 10.44 -17.40 -10.31
N GLN A 120 10.97 -18.01 -11.36
CA GLN A 120 11.71 -19.26 -11.24
C GLN A 120 13.02 -18.93 -10.53
N LYS A 121 13.12 -19.23 -9.23
CA LYS A 121 14.39 -19.10 -8.50
C LYS A 121 15.48 -19.89 -9.20
N SER A 122 16.71 -19.38 -9.13
CA SER A 122 17.86 -20.01 -9.79
C SER A 122 18.04 -21.45 -9.33
N LYS A 123 18.08 -22.38 -10.29
CA LYS A 123 18.57 -23.75 -10.07
C LYS A 123 20.10 -23.83 -10.18
N GLY A 124 20.77 -22.72 -10.45
CA GLY A 124 22.23 -22.63 -10.44
C GLY A 124 22.77 -22.80 -9.01
N THR A 125 23.89 -23.51 -8.88
CA THR A 125 24.49 -23.85 -7.58
C THR A 125 25.29 -22.70 -6.95
N GLY A 126 25.31 -21.51 -7.56
CA GLY A 126 26.06 -20.34 -7.12
C GLY A 126 25.14 -19.17 -6.79
N LYS A 127 25.50 -18.40 -5.76
CA LYS A 127 24.77 -17.20 -5.33
C LYS A 127 25.09 -16.00 -6.22
N THR A 128 24.10 -15.16 -6.49
CA THR A 128 24.26 -13.90 -7.21
C THR A 128 25.10 -12.93 -6.37
N ARG A 129 26.32 -12.60 -6.84
CA ARG A 129 27.30 -11.79 -6.10
C ARG A 129 27.09 -10.30 -6.31
N VAL A 130 26.85 -9.58 -5.22
CA VAL A 130 26.41 -8.18 -5.25
C VAL A 130 27.41 -7.24 -4.57
N GLY A 131 27.71 -6.12 -5.22
CA GLY A 131 28.33 -4.93 -4.65
C GLY A 131 27.29 -3.84 -4.38
N ILE A 132 27.49 -3.02 -3.35
CA ILE A 132 26.58 -1.90 -3.02
C ILE A 132 27.38 -0.59 -3.03
N ASN A 133 27.00 0.36 -3.88
CA ASN A 133 27.54 1.73 -3.86
C ASN A 133 26.60 2.68 -3.11
N GLY A 134 27.12 3.41 -2.13
CA GLY A 134 26.38 4.30 -1.23
C GLY A 134 25.68 3.53 -0.11
N PHE A 135 26.15 3.66 1.13
CA PHE A 135 25.62 2.94 2.30
C PHE A 135 24.55 3.75 3.07
N GLY A 136 23.70 4.44 2.29
CA GLY A 136 22.56 5.22 2.76
C GLY A 136 21.35 4.35 3.18
N ARG A 137 20.15 4.96 3.25
CA ARG A 137 18.92 4.24 3.63
C ARG A 137 18.70 2.99 2.77
N ILE A 138 18.72 3.13 1.43
CA ILE A 138 18.51 2.01 0.51
C ILE A 138 19.66 1.00 0.59
N GLY A 139 20.93 1.42 0.46
CA GLY A 139 22.07 0.48 0.50
C GLY A 139 22.14 -0.39 1.75
N ARG A 140 21.84 0.15 2.95
CA ARG A 140 21.79 -0.66 4.18
C ARG A 140 20.62 -1.63 4.23
N LEU A 141 19.46 -1.25 3.68
CA LEU A 141 18.27 -2.11 3.70
C LEU A 141 18.32 -3.18 2.61
N VAL A 142 18.88 -2.87 1.44
CA VAL A 142 19.30 -3.86 0.43
C VAL A 142 20.22 -4.90 1.07
N LEU A 143 21.22 -4.49 1.86
CA LEU A 143 22.05 -5.44 2.62
C LEU A 143 21.25 -6.25 3.66
N ARG A 144 20.36 -5.62 4.44
CA ARG A 144 19.51 -6.34 5.42
C ARG A 144 18.65 -7.41 4.75
N VAL A 145 18.02 -7.10 3.62
CA VAL A 145 17.22 -8.06 2.86
C VAL A 145 18.12 -9.16 2.28
N ALA A 146 19.26 -8.81 1.67
CA ALA A 146 20.18 -9.79 1.08
C ALA A 146 20.71 -10.81 2.10
N ILE A 147 20.99 -10.40 3.34
CA ILE A 147 21.44 -11.31 4.41
C ILE A 147 20.35 -12.31 4.82
N SER A 148 19.06 -11.98 4.63
CA SER A 148 17.94 -12.89 4.89
C SER A 148 17.67 -13.88 3.76
N ARG A 149 18.36 -13.74 2.62
CA ARG A 149 18.17 -14.57 1.43
C ARG A 149 19.30 -15.59 1.25
N ASP A 150 18.95 -16.68 0.59
CA ASP A 150 19.85 -17.78 0.25
C ASP A 150 20.47 -17.64 -1.15
N ASP A 151 19.79 -16.95 -2.07
CA ASP A 151 20.18 -16.74 -3.47
C ASP A 151 21.25 -15.65 -3.69
N ILE A 152 21.38 -14.69 -2.78
CA ILE A 152 22.26 -13.50 -2.96
C ILE A 152 23.42 -13.49 -1.95
N ASP A 153 24.56 -12.98 -2.39
CA ASP A 153 25.75 -12.77 -1.54
C ASP A 153 26.36 -11.38 -1.75
N VAL A 154 26.25 -10.51 -0.74
CA VAL A 154 26.85 -9.17 -0.79
C VAL A 154 28.33 -9.27 -0.40
N VAL A 155 29.21 -9.04 -1.35
CA VAL A 155 30.66 -9.25 -1.22
C VAL A 155 31.45 -7.97 -0.95
N ALA A 156 30.91 -6.81 -1.35
CA ALA A 156 31.56 -5.52 -1.16
C ALA A 156 30.59 -4.34 -1.02
N ILE A 157 31.00 -3.33 -0.25
CA ILE A 157 30.27 -2.08 0.01
C ILE A 157 31.21 -0.90 -0.20
N ASN A 158 30.78 0.11 -0.94
CA ASN A 158 31.49 1.37 -1.10
C ASN A 158 30.72 2.54 -0.48
N ASP A 159 31.36 3.30 0.41
CA ASP A 159 30.91 4.65 0.77
C ASP A 159 32.12 5.55 1.15
N PRO A 160 32.35 6.67 0.45
CA PRO A 160 33.48 7.57 0.74
C PRO A 160 33.29 8.47 1.97
N PHE A 161 32.16 8.39 2.67
CA PHE A 161 31.85 9.22 3.84
C PHE A 161 31.70 8.41 5.15
N ILE A 162 31.84 7.08 5.09
CA ILE A 162 31.55 6.17 6.19
C ILE A 162 32.66 5.10 6.24
N ASP A 163 33.42 5.04 7.34
CA ASP A 163 34.41 3.98 7.56
C ASP A 163 33.77 2.65 8.02
N ALA A 164 34.53 1.55 8.06
CA ALA A 164 34.00 0.25 8.47
C ALA A 164 33.37 0.26 9.88
N LYS A 165 33.89 1.05 10.82
CA LYS A 165 33.39 1.13 12.20
C LYS A 165 32.03 1.83 12.23
N TYR A 166 31.89 2.92 11.48
CA TYR A 166 30.65 3.67 11.38
C TYR A 166 29.60 2.95 10.52
N MET A 167 30.02 2.24 9.45
CA MET A 167 29.15 1.33 8.70
C MET A 167 28.54 0.27 9.62
N ALA A 168 29.36 -0.38 10.46
CA ALA A 168 28.89 -1.38 11.40
C ALA A 168 27.89 -0.80 12.42
N TYR A 169 28.13 0.40 12.93
CA TYR A 169 27.19 1.11 13.80
C TYR A 169 25.85 1.42 13.09
N MET A 170 25.89 2.05 11.92
CA MET A 170 24.71 2.46 11.13
C MET A 170 23.90 1.27 10.60
N PHE A 171 24.54 0.11 10.42
CA PHE A 171 23.85 -1.12 10.05
C PHE A 171 23.21 -1.80 11.28
N LYS A 172 23.92 -1.81 12.41
CA LYS A 172 23.45 -2.41 13.68
C LYS A 172 22.22 -1.70 14.24
N TYR A 173 22.20 -0.37 14.22
CA TYR A 173 21.10 0.43 14.79
C TYR A 173 20.38 1.22 13.69
N ASP A 174 19.10 0.92 13.47
CA ASP A 174 18.23 1.67 12.56
C ASP A 174 16.99 2.17 13.31
N SER A 175 16.73 3.48 13.24
CA SER A 175 15.60 4.10 13.95
C SER A 175 14.22 3.75 13.38
N THR A 176 14.17 3.26 12.13
CA THR A 176 12.93 2.86 11.47
C THR A 176 12.73 1.35 11.58
N HIS A 177 13.74 0.58 11.16
CA HIS A 177 13.66 -0.89 11.03
C HIS A 177 14.26 -1.64 12.22
N GLY A 178 14.46 -0.93 13.34
CA GLY A 178 14.99 -1.47 14.59
C GLY A 178 16.44 -1.97 14.53
N PRO A 179 16.93 -2.55 15.64
CA PRO A 179 18.27 -3.13 15.71
C PRO A 179 18.38 -4.41 14.86
N PHE A 180 19.49 -4.55 14.14
CA PHE A 180 19.83 -5.76 13.41
C PHE A 180 19.93 -6.96 14.35
N LYS A 181 19.30 -8.08 13.99
CA LYS A 181 19.18 -9.28 14.83
C LYS A 181 20.33 -10.28 14.68
N GLY A 182 21.14 -10.14 13.63
CA GLY A 182 22.30 -10.98 13.39
C GLY A 182 23.58 -10.46 14.07
N THR A 183 24.70 -11.13 13.80
CA THR A 183 26.01 -10.70 14.30
C THR A 183 26.71 -9.80 13.31
N ILE A 184 27.38 -8.76 13.80
CA ILE A 184 28.31 -7.93 13.02
C ILE A 184 29.62 -7.74 13.80
N LYS A 185 30.75 -7.99 13.13
CA LYS A 185 32.10 -7.75 13.65
C LYS A 185 32.86 -6.89 12.65
N ILE A 186 33.73 -6.02 13.16
CA ILE A 186 34.75 -5.35 12.34
C ILE A 186 35.98 -6.25 12.37
N LEU A 187 36.46 -6.69 11.21
CA LEU A 187 37.65 -7.56 11.13
C LEU A 187 38.92 -6.71 10.99
N ASP A 188 38.86 -5.72 10.12
CA ASP A 188 39.91 -4.75 9.82
C ASP A 188 39.26 -3.49 9.23
N ASP A 189 40.02 -2.41 9.00
CA ASP A 189 39.47 -1.16 8.46
C ASP A 189 38.91 -1.29 7.02
N SER A 190 39.15 -2.43 6.35
CA SER A 190 38.69 -2.75 4.98
C SER A 190 37.64 -3.86 4.91
N SER A 191 37.17 -4.39 6.04
CA SER A 191 36.20 -5.49 6.01
C SER A 191 35.41 -5.74 7.29
N LEU A 192 34.17 -6.20 7.07
CA LEU A 192 33.22 -6.59 8.09
C LEU A 192 32.94 -8.09 8.00
N GLU A 193 32.56 -8.69 9.12
CA GLU A 193 31.93 -10.02 9.16
C GLU A 193 30.46 -9.83 9.57
N ILE A 194 29.52 -10.30 8.74
CA ILE A 194 28.08 -10.22 9.02
C ILE A 194 27.50 -11.64 8.92
N ASN A 195 26.93 -12.14 10.02
CA ASN A 195 26.48 -13.54 10.15
C ASN A 195 27.54 -14.57 9.68
N GLY A 196 28.82 -14.35 10.00
CA GLY A 196 29.94 -15.21 9.59
C GLY A 196 30.42 -15.02 8.14
N LYS A 197 29.75 -14.21 7.32
CA LYS A 197 30.19 -13.88 5.95
C LYS A 197 31.10 -12.64 5.95
N LYS A 198 32.23 -12.70 5.25
CA LYS A 198 33.15 -11.55 5.09
C LYS A 198 32.68 -10.64 3.95
N VAL A 199 32.54 -9.35 4.23
CA VAL A 199 32.17 -8.30 3.28
C VAL A 199 33.28 -7.27 3.22
N LYS A 200 33.72 -6.90 2.01
CA LYS A 200 34.73 -5.86 1.79
C LYS A 200 34.13 -4.46 1.95
N VAL A 201 34.90 -3.54 2.51
CA VAL A 201 34.54 -2.12 2.68
C VAL A 201 35.59 -1.28 1.96
N VAL A 202 35.12 -0.33 1.16
CA VAL A 202 35.94 0.65 0.46
C VAL A 202 35.31 2.04 0.52
N SER A 203 36.12 3.07 0.33
CA SER A 203 35.72 4.48 0.50
C SER A 203 36.17 5.32 -0.70
N LYS A 204 35.79 4.89 -1.90
CA LYS A 204 36.10 5.55 -3.17
C LYS A 204 35.01 6.53 -3.58
N ARG A 205 35.42 7.71 -4.06
CA ARG A 205 34.50 8.74 -4.59
C ARG A 205 34.18 8.55 -6.06
N ASP A 206 35.16 8.10 -6.86
CA ASP A 206 34.94 7.70 -8.24
C ASP A 206 34.51 6.22 -8.30
N PRO A 207 33.33 5.91 -8.86
CA PRO A 207 32.89 4.55 -9.14
C PRO A 207 33.90 3.68 -9.92
N ALA A 208 34.74 4.28 -10.77
CA ALA A 208 35.74 3.55 -11.57
C ALA A 208 36.96 3.10 -10.75
N GLU A 209 37.19 3.67 -9.56
CA GLU A 209 38.27 3.24 -8.64
C GLU A 209 37.87 2.07 -7.73
N ILE A 210 36.62 1.62 -7.77
CA ILE A 210 36.13 0.54 -6.90
C ILE A 210 36.54 -0.80 -7.54
N PRO A 211 37.33 -1.67 -6.88
CA PRO A 211 37.76 -2.93 -7.50
C PRO A 211 36.69 -4.01 -7.39
N TRP A 212 35.55 -3.82 -8.07
CA TRP A 212 34.43 -4.78 -8.08
C TRP A 212 34.87 -6.14 -8.63
N GLY A 213 35.72 -6.16 -9.66
CA GLY A 213 36.29 -7.40 -10.22
C GLY A 213 37.08 -8.22 -9.20
N ASP A 214 37.99 -7.59 -8.45
CA ASP A 214 38.80 -8.26 -7.41
C ASP A 214 37.93 -8.78 -6.25
N PHE A 215 36.84 -8.06 -5.95
CA PHE A 215 35.83 -8.47 -4.98
C PHE A 215 34.78 -9.43 -5.57
N GLY A 216 34.87 -9.76 -6.86
CA GLY A 216 33.91 -10.57 -7.63
C GLY A 216 32.46 -10.12 -7.51
N ALA A 217 32.20 -8.81 -7.47
CA ALA A 217 30.86 -8.25 -7.47
C ALA A 217 30.34 -8.15 -8.91
N ASP A 218 29.64 -9.19 -9.37
CA ASP A 218 29.07 -9.24 -10.72
C ASP A 218 27.95 -8.20 -10.92
N TYR A 219 27.12 -8.00 -9.89
CA TYR A 219 26.00 -7.06 -9.90
C TYR A 219 26.26 -5.91 -8.94
N VAL A 220 26.09 -4.66 -9.36
CA VAL A 220 26.24 -3.48 -8.49
C VAL A 220 24.90 -2.77 -8.30
N VAL A 221 24.51 -2.60 -7.04
CA VAL A 221 23.40 -1.72 -6.66
C VAL A 221 23.96 -0.30 -6.50
N GLU A 222 23.59 0.57 -7.43
CA GLU A 222 23.93 1.99 -7.38
C GLU A 222 22.88 2.74 -6.54
N SER A 223 23.25 3.05 -5.29
CA SER A 223 22.39 3.68 -4.29
C SER A 223 22.98 4.93 -3.62
N SER A 224 23.97 5.58 -4.26
CA SER A 224 24.45 6.90 -3.85
C SER A 224 23.43 8.03 -4.14
N GLY A 225 22.58 7.84 -5.17
CA GLY A 225 21.68 8.86 -5.68
C GLY A 225 22.34 9.93 -6.57
N VAL A 226 23.62 9.78 -6.93
CA VAL A 226 24.40 10.76 -7.71
C VAL A 226 24.72 10.26 -9.13
N PHE A 227 24.86 8.94 -9.30
CA PHE A 227 25.24 8.28 -10.57
C PHE A 227 24.03 7.70 -11.30
N THR A 228 22.96 8.50 -11.46
CA THR A 228 21.65 8.08 -12.00
C THR A 228 21.49 8.29 -13.52
N THR A 229 22.56 8.04 -14.28
CA THR A 229 22.55 8.06 -15.77
C THR A 229 23.40 6.91 -16.29
N LEU A 230 23.16 6.47 -17.53
CA LEU A 230 23.93 5.41 -18.18
C LEU A 230 25.44 5.72 -18.18
N GLU A 231 25.81 6.93 -18.58
CA GLU A 231 27.19 7.41 -18.59
C GLU A 231 27.85 7.27 -17.21
N LYS A 232 27.20 7.77 -16.16
CA LYS A 232 27.74 7.77 -14.79
C LYS A 232 27.80 6.39 -14.17
N ALA A 233 26.77 5.58 -14.38
CA ALA A 233 26.71 4.21 -13.88
C ALA A 233 27.70 3.28 -14.61
N SER A 234 28.06 3.59 -15.87
CA SER A 234 29.03 2.80 -16.66
C SER A 234 30.42 2.72 -16.03
N SER A 235 30.78 3.66 -15.17
CA SER A 235 32.05 3.61 -14.43
C SER A 235 32.17 2.36 -13.53
N HIS A 236 31.06 1.80 -13.03
CA HIS A 236 31.08 0.51 -12.30
C HIS A 236 31.46 -0.67 -13.20
N LEU A 237 31.09 -0.63 -14.49
CA LEU A 237 31.45 -1.68 -15.45
C LEU A 237 32.96 -1.66 -15.76
N LYS A 238 33.55 -0.45 -15.87
CA LYS A 238 35.01 -0.26 -15.99
C LYS A 238 35.77 -0.80 -14.77
N ALA A 239 35.12 -0.76 -13.62
CA ALA A 239 35.59 -1.29 -12.33
C ALA A 239 35.44 -2.83 -12.19
N GLY A 240 34.95 -3.52 -13.22
CA GLY A 240 34.85 -4.99 -13.27
C GLY A 240 33.50 -5.59 -12.87
N ALA A 241 32.48 -4.76 -12.63
CA ALA A 241 31.11 -5.26 -12.52
C ALA A 241 30.55 -5.66 -13.90
N LYS A 242 29.65 -6.64 -13.94
CA LYS A 242 28.96 -7.06 -15.18
C LYS A 242 27.65 -6.30 -15.39
N LYS A 243 26.92 -6.01 -14.31
CA LYS A 243 25.59 -5.39 -14.35
C LYS A 243 25.43 -4.31 -13.28
N VAL A 244 24.65 -3.27 -13.57
CA VAL A 244 24.37 -2.16 -12.63
C VAL A 244 22.87 -1.91 -12.53
N ILE A 245 22.36 -1.85 -11.30
CA ILE A 245 20.97 -1.51 -10.97
C ILE A 245 20.97 -0.16 -10.25
N ILE A 246 20.49 0.87 -10.94
CA ILE A 246 20.27 2.21 -10.38
C ILE A 246 19.03 2.17 -9.48
N SER A 247 19.21 2.44 -8.20
CA SER A 247 18.13 2.45 -7.18
C SER A 247 17.35 3.79 -7.12
N ALA A 248 17.20 4.41 -8.28
CA ALA A 248 16.44 5.64 -8.50
C ALA A 248 16.02 5.71 -10.00
N PRO A 249 15.01 6.52 -10.37
CA PRO A 249 14.67 6.75 -11.78
C PRO A 249 15.85 7.32 -12.57
N SER A 250 16.18 6.69 -13.70
CA SER A 250 17.14 7.23 -14.66
C SER A 250 16.44 8.13 -15.69
N ALA A 251 17.17 9.10 -16.22
CA ALA A 251 16.70 9.89 -17.37
C ALA A 251 16.63 9.04 -18.66
N ASP A 252 17.62 8.15 -18.79
CA ASP A 252 18.13 7.50 -20.00
C ASP A 252 18.16 5.95 -19.91
N ALA A 253 18.52 5.38 -18.76
CA ALA A 253 18.53 3.93 -18.57
C ALA A 253 17.10 3.34 -18.55
N PRO A 254 16.90 2.11 -19.09
CA PRO A 254 15.61 1.44 -19.07
C PRO A 254 15.15 1.19 -17.63
N MET A 255 13.88 1.44 -17.36
CA MET A 255 13.27 1.27 -16.06
C MET A 255 12.43 0.00 -15.98
N PHE A 256 12.55 -0.72 -14.88
CA PHE A 256 11.79 -1.93 -14.59
C PHE A 256 11.06 -1.80 -13.25
N VAL A 257 9.88 -2.41 -13.19
CA VAL A 257 9.12 -2.69 -11.97
C VAL A 257 8.76 -4.16 -12.01
N VAL A 258 9.17 -4.91 -10.98
CA VAL A 258 8.89 -6.34 -10.86
C VAL A 258 7.40 -6.58 -10.63
N GLY A 259 6.82 -7.53 -11.36
CA GLY A 259 5.38 -7.78 -11.46
C GLY A 259 4.68 -6.92 -12.53
N VAL A 260 5.42 -6.19 -13.36
CA VAL A 260 4.85 -5.25 -14.34
C VAL A 260 5.52 -5.40 -15.70
N ASN A 261 6.81 -5.16 -15.79
CA ASN A 261 7.55 -5.16 -17.06
C ASN A 261 8.94 -5.79 -17.00
N GLU A 262 9.31 -6.47 -15.91
CA GLU A 262 10.60 -7.15 -15.76
C GLU A 262 10.87 -8.12 -16.93
N LYS A 263 9.83 -8.78 -17.45
CA LYS A 263 9.90 -9.68 -18.61
C LYS A 263 10.35 -9.01 -19.92
N THR A 264 10.37 -7.67 -20.00
CA THR A 264 10.93 -6.94 -21.17
C THR A 264 12.42 -6.64 -21.00
N TYR A 265 13.06 -7.13 -19.93
CA TYR A 265 14.51 -7.09 -19.76
C TYR A 265 15.19 -7.95 -20.84
N ASN A 266 16.27 -7.42 -21.41
CA ASN A 266 17.14 -8.15 -22.32
C ASN A 266 18.52 -8.27 -21.68
N PRO A 267 19.16 -9.46 -21.64
CA PRO A 267 20.51 -9.63 -21.09
C PRO A 267 21.62 -8.75 -21.70
N ASN A 268 21.40 -8.12 -22.86
CA ASN A 268 22.31 -7.09 -23.42
C ASN A 268 22.18 -5.71 -22.74
N MET A 269 21.22 -5.53 -21.82
CA MET A 269 21.10 -4.34 -21.00
C MET A 269 22.00 -4.49 -19.76
N ASP A 270 23.15 -3.81 -19.77
CA ASP A 270 24.11 -3.86 -18.65
C ASP A 270 23.73 -2.95 -17.50
N ILE A 271 23.07 -1.83 -17.78
CA ILE A 271 22.68 -0.82 -16.82
C ILE A 271 21.16 -0.62 -16.90
N VAL A 272 20.48 -0.83 -15.77
CA VAL A 272 19.04 -0.67 -15.64
C VAL A 272 18.68 0.16 -14.40
N SER A 273 17.44 0.62 -14.31
CA SER A 273 16.90 1.31 -13.15
C SER A 273 15.70 0.57 -12.58
N ASN A 274 15.64 0.42 -11.25
CA ASN A 274 14.46 -0.13 -10.56
C ASN A 274 13.35 0.94 -10.36
N ALA A 275 13.32 1.98 -11.20
CA ALA A 275 12.43 3.14 -11.09
C ALA A 275 12.47 3.80 -9.68
N SER A 276 11.33 4.23 -9.15
CA SER A 276 11.19 4.76 -7.78
C SER A 276 10.27 3.90 -6.91
N CYS A 277 10.34 4.06 -5.59
CA CYS A 277 9.40 3.48 -4.65
C CYS A 277 7.93 3.80 -4.99
N THR A 278 7.59 5.07 -5.26
CA THR A 278 6.24 5.45 -5.69
C THR A 278 5.84 4.82 -7.03
N THR A 279 6.77 4.65 -7.98
CA THR A 279 6.48 3.94 -9.25
C THR A 279 6.22 2.46 -9.01
N ASN A 280 6.99 1.81 -8.12
CA ASN A 280 6.78 0.43 -7.71
C ASN A 280 5.43 0.24 -6.97
N CYS A 281 4.94 1.24 -6.25
CA CYS A 281 3.59 1.21 -5.67
C CYS A 281 2.49 1.43 -6.71
N LEU A 282 2.64 2.43 -7.58
CA LEU A 282 1.59 2.83 -8.51
C LEU A 282 1.44 1.86 -9.70
N ALA A 283 2.53 1.34 -10.26
CA ALA A 283 2.48 0.57 -11.51
C ALA A 283 1.73 -0.77 -11.37
N PRO A 284 1.90 -1.61 -10.32
CA PRO A 284 1.12 -2.83 -10.16
C PRO A 284 -0.38 -2.57 -9.99
N LEU A 285 -0.75 -1.53 -9.21
CA LEU A 285 -2.14 -1.11 -9.05
C LEU A 285 -2.73 -0.62 -10.39
N ALA A 286 -2.00 0.25 -11.10
CA ALA A 286 -2.43 0.80 -12.38
C ALA A 286 -2.55 -0.29 -13.46
N LYS A 287 -1.67 -1.30 -13.47
CA LYS A 287 -1.73 -2.47 -14.35
C LYS A 287 -3.06 -3.21 -14.20
N VAL A 288 -3.38 -3.67 -12.99
CA VAL A 288 -4.63 -4.41 -12.72
C VAL A 288 -5.86 -3.61 -13.13
N VAL A 289 -5.92 -2.34 -12.75
CA VAL A 289 -7.06 -1.46 -13.07
C VAL A 289 -7.14 -1.17 -14.58
N HIS A 290 -6.01 -1.07 -15.28
CA HIS A 290 -6.00 -0.85 -16.72
C HIS A 290 -6.37 -2.09 -17.52
N GLU A 291 -5.89 -3.27 -17.13
CA GLU A 291 -6.18 -4.52 -17.85
C GLU A 291 -7.65 -4.94 -17.69
N GLU A 292 -8.20 -4.86 -16.48
CA GLU A 292 -9.59 -5.29 -16.19
C GLU A 292 -10.65 -4.25 -16.60
N PHE A 293 -10.35 -2.95 -16.52
CA PHE A 293 -11.32 -1.86 -16.68
C PHE A 293 -10.90 -0.73 -17.65
N GLY A 294 -9.63 -0.61 -17.99
CA GLY A 294 -9.08 0.44 -18.83
C GLY A 294 -9.07 1.81 -18.15
N ILE A 295 -7.89 2.33 -17.81
CA ILE A 295 -7.72 3.73 -17.38
C ILE A 295 -7.77 4.65 -18.61
N VAL A 296 -8.67 5.63 -18.58
CA VAL A 296 -8.78 6.72 -19.58
C VAL A 296 -7.77 7.83 -19.27
N GLU A 297 -7.83 8.35 -18.05
CA GLU A 297 -6.93 9.37 -17.50
C GLU A 297 -6.89 9.22 -15.97
N ALA A 298 -5.78 9.60 -15.34
CA ALA A 298 -5.68 9.63 -13.89
C ALA A 298 -4.69 10.68 -13.37
N LEU A 299 -4.97 11.17 -12.17
CA LEU A 299 -4.07 12.00 -11.37
C LEU A 299 -3.66 11.23 -10.12
N MET A 300 -2.36 11.21 -9.84
CA MET A 300 -1.81 10.63 -8.62
C MET A 300 -1.27 11.71 -7.68
N THR A 301 -1.60 11.59 -6.40
CA THR A 301 -0.88 12.24 -5.30
C THR A 301 -0.19 11.17 -4.48
N THR A 302 1.09 11.35 -4.15
CA THR A 302 1.75 10.52 -3.13
C THR A 302 1.92 11.34 -1.86
N VAL A 303 1.32 10.88 -0.76
CA VAL A 303 1.58 11.42 0.58
C VAL A 303 2.74 10.60 1.12
N HIS A 304 3.91 11.22 1.17
CA HIS A 304 5.18 10.53 1.20
C HIS A 304 6.00 10.92 2.43
N ALA A 305 6.60 9.92 3.08
CA ALA A 305 7.52 10.13 4.20
C ALA A 305 8.68 11.06 3.85
N THR A 306 9.28 11.65 4.89
CA THR A 306 10.46 12.49 4.75
C THR A 306 11.68 11.69 4.29
N THR A 307 12.47 12.22 3.36
CA THR A 307 13.69 11.55 2.85
C THR A 307 14.96 12.36 3.16
N ALA A 308 16.12 11.70 3.14
CA ALA A 308 17.44 12.27 3.48
C ALA A 308 17.87 13.54 2.70
N THR A 309 17.15 13.89 1.62
CA THR A 309 17.36 15.13 0.85
C THR A 309 16.73 16.37 1.49
N GLN A 310 15.72 16.20 2.35
CA GLN A 310 15.05 17.29 3.07
C GLN A 310 15.89 17.75 4.29
N LYS A 311 15.50 18.87 4.91
CA LYS A 311 16.23 19.51 6.00
C LYS A 311 15.47 19.42 7.33
N THR A 312 16.20 19.38 8.45
CA THR A 312 15.64 19.40 9.81
C THR A 312 15.06 20.77 10.19
N VAL A 313 15.66 21.82 9.66
CA VAL A 313 15.27 23.23 9.79
C VAL A 313 15.34 23.89 8.41
N ASP A 314 14.76 25.08 8.27
CA ASP A 314 14.78 25.83 7.01
C ASP A 314 16.22 26.12 6.53
N GLY A 315 16.53 25.76 5.28
CA GLY A 315 17.86 25.95 4.69
C GLY A 315 17.91 25.70 3.18
N PRO A 316 19.10 25.87 2.54
CA PRO A 316 19.25 25.73 1.10
C PRO A 316 18.95 24.31 0.59
N SER A 317 18.27 24.22 -0.55
CA SER A 317 17.94 22.97 -1.24
C SER A 317 18.40 23.04 -2.69
N MET A 318 19.14 22.00 -3.11
CA MET A 318 19.71 21.89 -4.45
C MET A 318 18.68 21.48 -5.53
N LYS A 319 17.49 21.03 -5.12
CA LYS A 319 16.49 20.44 -6.03
C LYS A 319 15.28 21.35 -6.25
N ASP A 320 14.69 21.83 -5.16
CA ASP A 320 13.54 22.74 -5.18
C ASP A 320 13.46 23.52 -3.86
N TRP A 321 12.95 24.75 -3.89
CA TRP A 321 12.92 25.63 -2.71
C TRP A 321 12.04 25.10 -1.57
N ARG A 322 11.00 24.32 -1.88
CA ARG A 322 10.03 23.84 -0.88
C ARG A 322 10.64 22.73 -0.01
N GLY A 323 11.43 21.84 -0.62
CA GLY A 323 12.19 20.79 0.08
C GLY A 323 13.33 21.30 0.97
N GLY A 324 13.64 22.61 0.92
CA GLY A 324 14.54 23.28 1.86
C GLY A 324 13.89 23.64 3.20
N ARG A 325 12.56 23.58 3.31
CA ARG A 325 11.84 23.86 4.56
C ARG A 325 11.97 22.71 5.57
N GLY A 326 11.88 23.03 6.86
CA GLY A 326 11.93 22.05 7.96
C GLY A 326 10.93 20.92 7.77
N ALA A 327 11.44 19.69 7.65
CA ALA A 327 10.67 18.52 7.23
C ALA A 327 9.68 17.99 8.27
N SER A 328 9.98 18.16 9.56
CA SER A 328 9.15 17.69 10.66
C SER A 328 8.02 18.65 11.02
N GLN A 329 8.02 19.85 10.43
CA GLN A 329 7.11 20.96 10.77
C GLN A 329 6.12 21.31 9.64
N ASN A 330 6.30 20.75 8.43
CA ASN A 330 5.57 21.17 7.24
C ASN A 330 4.97 20.00 6.46
N ILE A 331 3.82 20.24 5.83
CA ILE A 331 3.36 19.48 4.66
C ILE A 331 3.94 20.18 3.43
N ILE A 332 4.85 19.52 2.71
CA ILE A 332 5.66 20.15 1.66
C ILE A 332 5.23 19.61 0.28
N PRO A 333 4.55 20.40 -0.58
CA PRO A 333 4.21 19.97 -1.91
C PRO A 333 5.45 19.95 -2.82
N SER A 334 5.71 18.82 -3.48
CA SER A 334 6.85 18.54 -4.35
C SER A 334 6.39 17.96 -5.69
N SER A 335 7.18 18.14 -6.75
CA SER A 335 6.97 17.42 -8.01
C SER A 335 7.46 15.96 -7.90
N THR A 336 6.84 15.06 -8.66
CA THR A 336 7.31 13.67 -8.80
C THR A 336 7.24 13.21 -10.27
N GLY A 337 8.26 12.50 -10.70
CA GLY A 337 8.27 11.82 -12.00
C GLY A 337 7.51 10.49 -11.99
N ALA A 338 7.08 10.00 -10.82
CA ALA A 338 6.65 8.61 -10.66
C ALA A 338 5.44 8.22 -11.53
N ALA A 339 4.41 9.07 -11.65
CA ALA A 339 3.28 8.85 -12.55
C ALA A 339 3.69 8.81 -14.03
N LYS A 340 4.59 9.72 -14.45
CA LYS A 340 5.13 9.72 -15.82
C LYS A 340 6.01 8.50 -16.10
N ALA A 341 6.71 7.98 -15.08
CA ALA A 341 7.46 6.74 -15.16
C ALA A 341 6.57 5.51 -15.29
N VAL A 342 5.32 5.52 -14.79
CA VAL A 342 4.35 4.46 -15.08
C VAL A 342 4.11 4.35 -16.59
N GLY A 343 3.96 5.49 -17.29
CA GLY A 343 3.87 5.52 -18.75
C GLY A 343 5.11 5.02 -19.52
N LYS A 344 6.26 4.83 -18.84
CA LYS A 344 7.46 4.18 -19.42
C LYS A 344 7.48 2.67 -19.19
N VAL A 345 6.91 2.16 -18.09
CA VAL A 345 6.85 0.71 -17.78
C VAL A 345 5.55 0.04 -18.26
N LEU A 346 4.50 0.83 -18.47
CA LEU A 346 3.20 0.46 -19.06
C LEU A 346 2.93 1.45 -20.22
N PRO A 347 3.45 1.18 -21.44
CA PRO A 347 3.38 2.13 -22.57
C PRO A 347 1.95 2.53 -22.96
N GLU A 348 0.98 1.65 -22.77
CA GLU A 348 -0.45 1.89 -22.99
C GLU A 348 -1.05 2.92 -22.01
N LEU A 349 -0.34 3.24 -20.93
CA LEU A 349 -0.64 4.31 -19.98
C LEU A 349 0.16 5.60 -20.22
N ASN A 350 1.03 5.65 -21.23
CA ASN A 350 1.81 6.84 -21.54
C ASN A 350 0.89 8.04 -21.87
N GLY A 351 1.21 9.20 -21.30
CA GLY A 351 0.39 10.42 -21.38
C GLY A 351 -0.93 10.40 -20.58
N LYS A 352 -1.40 9.26 -20.06
CA LYS A 352 -2.67 9.15 -19.31
C LYS A 352 -2.53 9.39 -17.80
N LEU A 353 -1.32 9.28 -17.25
CA LEU A 353 -1.04 9.53 -15.84
C LEU A 353 -0.02 10.65 -15.64
N THR A 354 -0.34 11.56 -14.73
CA THR A 354 0.61 12.51 -14.14
C THR A 354 0.30 12.66 -12.64
N GLY A 355 1.15 13.35 -11.89
CA GLY A 355 0.98 13.44 -10.45
C GLY A 355 1.95 14.35 -9.73
N MET A 356 1.74 14.47 -8.43
CA MET A 356 2.52 15.29 -7.50
C MET A 356 2.74 14.55 -6.17
N ALA A 357 3.52 15.14 -5.27
CA ALA A 357 3.77 14.60 -3.94
C ALA A 357 3.49 15.65 -2.85
N PHE A 358 3.04 15.22 -1.69
CA PHE A 358 3.17 15.96 -0.45
C PHE A 358 4.14 15.19 0.46
N ARG A 359 5.26 15.81 0.83
CA ARG A 359 6.12 15.27 1.89
C ARG A 359 5.52 15.63 3.24
N VAL A 360 5.45 14.66 4.14
CA VAL A 360 4.84 14.81 5.47
C VAL A 360 5.81 14.42 6.60
N PRO A 361 5.56 14.85 7.85
CA PRO A 361 6.39 14.53 9.03
C PRO A 361 6.42 13.07 9.50
N THR A 362 6.34 12.08 8.61
CA THR A 362 6.60 10.66 8.95
C THR A 362 8.03 10.26 8.56
N PRO A 363 8.70 9.39 9.35
CA PRO A 363 10.08 8.96 9.08
C PRO A 363 10.17 7.88 8.00
N ASN A 364 9.11 7.10 7.79
CA ASN A 364 8.98 6.08 6.75
C ASN A 364 7.49 5.78 6.49
N VAL A 365 7.25 4.94 5.48
CA VAL A 365 5.96 4.56 4.90
C VAL A 365 5.24 5.73 4.24
N SER A 366 4.75 5.44 3.04
CA SER A 366 4.10 6.39 2.16
C SER A 366 2.83 5.77 1.58
N VAL A 367 1.97 6.61 1.00
CA VAL A 367 0.71 6.17 0.39
C VAL A 367 0.49 6.85 -0.95
N VAL A 368 0.00 6.10 -1.92
CA VAL A 368 -0.49 6.56 -3.22
C VAL A 368 -2.00 6.78 -3.13
N ASP A 369 -2.44 7.98 -3.45
CA ASP A 369 -3.80 8.33 -3.86
C ASP A 369 -3.84 8.39 -5.39
N LEU A 370 -4.56 7.46 -6.02
CA LEU A 370 -4.79 7.43 -7.46
C LEU A 370 -6.26 7.76 -7.73
N THR A 371 -6.52 8.91 -8.32
CA THR A 371 -7.87 9.28 -8.79
C THR A 371 -7.94 9.08 -10.30
N CYS A 372 -8.77 8.13 -10.76
CA CYS A 372 -8.81 7.68 -12.15
C CYS A 372 -10.22 7.61 -12.74
N ARG A 373 -10.33 7.83 -14.06
CA ARG A 373 -11.53 7.55 -14.86
C ARG A 373 -11.38 6.22 -15.59
N LEU A 374 -12.34 5.32 -15.41
CA LEU A 374 -12.40 4.01 -16.08
C LEU A 374 -13.09 4.09 -17.45
N LYS A 375 -12.71 3.21 -18.37
CA LYS A 375 -13.30 3.06 -19.71
C LYS A 375 -14.49 2.11 -19.67
N LYS A 376 -14.33 0.95 -19.03
CA LYS A 376 -15.38 -0.01 -18.68
C LYS A 376 -15.90 0.37 -17.29
N ARG A 377 -17.20 0.63 -17.21
CA ARG A 377 -17.89 0.93 -15.95
C ARG A 377 -17.84 -0.28 -15.01
N ALA A 378 -17.58 -0.05 -13.73
CA ALA A 378 -17.45 -1.07 -12.69
C ALA A 378 -17.87 -0.49 -11.33
N SER A 379 -18.44 -1.32 -10.45
CA SER A 379 -18.63 -0.91 -9.06
C SER A 379 -17.29 -0.87 -8.31
N TYR A 380 -17.24 -0.17 -7.18
CA TYR A 380 -16.03 -0.20 -6.34
C TYR A 380 -15.77 -1.63 -5.80
N GLU A 381 -16.81 -2.43 -5.57
CA GLU A 381 -16.68 -3.84 -5.19
C GLU A 381 -16.04 -4.70 -6.30
N ASP A 382 -16.41 -4.50 -7.57
CA ASP A 382 -15.77 -5.21 -8.70
C ASP A 382 -14.27 -4.85 -8.79
N VAL A 383 -13.91 -3.57 -8.59
CA VAL A 383 -12.51 -3.12 -8.61
C VAL A 383 -11.72 -3.68 -7.43
N LYS A 384 -12.32 -3.71 -6.22
CA LYS A 384 -11.74 -4.39 -5.05
C LYS A 384 -11.51 -5.87 -5.32
N ALA A 385 -12.48 -6.57 -5.93
CA ALA A 385 -12.39 -7.99 -6.24
C ALA A 385 -11.27 -8.29 -7.25
N ALA A 386 -11.12 -7.46 -8.29
CA ALA A 386 -10.02 -7.57 -9.26
C ALA A 386 -8.64 -7.37 -8.61
N ILE A 387 -8.50 -6.35 -7.75
CA ILE A 387 -7.25 -6.08 -7.03
C ILE A 387 -6.93 -7.21 -6.04
N LYS A 388 -7.93 -7.72 -5.31
CA LYS A 388 -7.77 -8.87 -4.40
C LYS A 388 -7.29 -10.10 -5.16
N HIS A 389 -7.98 -10.47 -6.26
CA HIS A 389 -7.59 -11.57 -7.11
C HIS A 389 -6.15 -11.44 -7.61
N ALA A 390 -5.77 -10.25 -8.08
CA ALA A 390 -4.41 -9.98 -8.54
C ALA A 390 -3.37 -10.13 -7.42
N SER A 391 -3.68 -9.68 -6.21
CA SER A 391 -2.80 -9.79 -5.03
C SER A 391 -2.63 -11.22 -4.50
N GLU A 392 -3.64 -12.08 -4.69
CA GLU A 392 -3.64 -13.46 -4.20
C GLU A 392 -3.05 -14.45 -5.21
N GLY A 393 -3.06 -14.11 -6.50
CA GLY A 393 -2.48 -14.89 -7.60
C GLY A 393 -1.29 -14.19 -8.28
N PRO A 394 -1.53 -13.48 -9.41
CA PRO A 394 -0.50 -13.08 -10.36
C PRO A 394 0.57 -12.12 -9.81
N LEU A 395 0.22 -11.27 -8.84
CA LEU A 395 1.10 -10.26 -8.25
C LEU A 395 1.42 -10.57 -6.77
N LYS A 396 1.24 -11.82 -6.34
CA LYS A 396 1.46 -12.24 -4.95
C LYS A 396 2.87 -11.90 -4.45
N GLY A 397 2.94 -11.17 -3.34
CA GLY A 397 4.20 -10.67 -2.76
C GLY A 397 4.69 -9.33 -3.35
N ILE A 398 4.08 -8.85 -4.43
CA ILE A 398 4.32 -7.53 -5.03
C ILE A 398 3.16 -6.58 -4.70
N LEU A 399 1.93 -7.01 -4.99
CA LEU A 399 0.69 -6.34 -4.66
C LEU A 399 0.04 -7.05 -3.46
N GLY A 400 -0.43 -6.28 -2.49
CA GLY A 400 -1.25 -6.72 -1.38
C GLY A 400 -2.64 -6.10 -1.42
N TYR A 401 -3.53 -6.67 -0.61
CA TYR A 401 -4.88 -6.18 -0.35
C TYR A 401 -5.09 -6.16 1.17
N THR A 402 -5.79 -5.16 1.69
CA THR A 402 -6.30 -5.13 3.07
C THR A 402 -7.69 -4.50 3.13
N ASP A 403 -8.55 -5.06 3.98
CA ASP A 403 -9.84 -4.52 4.41
C ASP A 403 -9.88 -4.23 5.93
N GLU A 404 -8.70 -4.18 6.57
CA GLU A 404 -8.50 -3.78 7.97
C GLU A 404 -8.34 -2.26 8.12
N ASP A 405 -8.58 -1.73 9.32
CA ASP A 405 -8.51 -0.28 9.62
C ASP A 405 -7.07 0.17 9.95
N VAL A 406 -6.19 0.07 8.95
CA VAL A 406 -4.74 0.25 9.03
C VAL A 406 -4.26 1.70 9.00
N VAL A 407 -3.05 1.94 9.49
CA VAL A 407 -2.30 3.20 9.37
C VAL A 407 -0.86 2.98 8.91
N SER A 408 -0.14 4.07 8.60
CA SER A 408 1.21 4.00 8.01
C SER A 408 2.21 3.16 8.80
N ASN A 409 2.13 3.13 10.13
CA ASN A 409 3.13 2.42 10.93
C ASN A 409 2.99 0.88 10.85
N ASP A 410 1.83 0.38 10.44
CA ASP A 410 1.55 -1.06 10.33
C ASP A 410 2.28 -1.71 9.14
N PHE A 411 2.76 -0.88 8.20
CA PHE A 411 3.50 -1.30 7.01
C PHE A 411 5.03 -1.16 7.14
N VAL A 412 5.56 -0.76 8.31
CA VAL A 412 7.02 -0.65 8.49
C VAL A 412 7.64 -2.05 8.41
N GLY A 413 8.50 -2.25 7.40
CA GLY A 413 9.08 -3.56 7.10
C GLY A 413 8.21 -4.48 6.23
N ASP A 414 7.10 -3.98 5.65
CA ASP A 414 6.34 -4.73 4.65
C ASP A 414 7.13 -4.82 3.33
N SER A 415 7.35 -6.04 2.85
CA SER A 415 8.15 -6.31 1.65
C SER A 415 7.39 -6.15 0.34
N ARG A 416 6.08 -5.90 0.38
CA ARG A 416 5.24 -5.65 -0.81
C ARG A 416 5.53 -4.27 -1.40
N SER A 417 5.38 -4.15 -2.71
CA SER A 417 5.57 -2.88 -3.43
C SER A 417 4.39 -1.93 -3.28
N SER A 418 3.18 -2.48 -3.13
CA SER A 418 1.89 -1.79 -3.13
C SER A 418 0.92 -2.61 -2.28
N ILE A 419 0.22 -2.00 -1.31
CA ILE A 419 -0.81 -2.67 -0.52
C ILE A 419 -2.09 -1.84 -0.63
N PHE A 420 -3.02 -2.31 -1.47
CA PHE A 420 -4.28 -1.62 -1.71
C PHE A 420 -5.18 -1.66 -0.48
N ASP A 421 -5.70 -0.48 -0.13
CA ASP A 421 -6.58 -0.24 1.01
C ASP A 421 -8.04 -0.17 0.53
N ALA A 422 -8.81 -1.20 0.88
CA ALA A 422 -10.19 -1.42 0.46
C ALA A 422 -11.22 -0.53 1.17
N LYS A 423 -10.82 0.18 2.24
CA LYS A 423 -11.70 1.06 3.02
C LYS A 423 -11.38 2.54 2.83
N ALA A 424 -10.13 2.88 2.57
CA ALA A 424 -9.69 4.27 2.35
C ALA A 424 -9.98 4.79 0.92
N GLY A 425 -10.17 3.90 -0.07
CA GLY A 425 -10.63 4.29 -1.40
C GLY A 425 -12.13 4.62 -1.46
N ILE A 426 -12.55 5.34 -2.50
CA ILE A 426 -13.95 5.76 -2.69
C ILE A 426 -14.33 5.88 -4.17
N GLY A 427 -15.44 5.28 -4.55
CA GLY A 427 -16.07 5.48 -5.86
C GLY A 427 -17.06 6.65 -5.83
N LEU A 428 -16.88 7.64 -6.71
CA LEU A 428 -17.89 8.71 -6.92
C LEU A 428 -18.97 8.25 -7.91
N SER A 429 -18.58 7.44 -8.89
CA SER A 429 -19.48 6.81 -9.86
C SER A 429 -18.89 5.48 -10.35
N ASP A 430 -19.66 4.76 -11.17
CA ASP A 430 -19.23 3.54 -11.85
C ASP A 430 -18.07 3.74 -12.84
N ALA A 431 -17.68 4.98 -13.12
CA ALA A 431 -16.57 5.32 -14.03
C ALA A 431 -15.51 6.23 -13.39
N PHE A 432 -15.67 6.70 -12.16
CA PHE A 432 -14.74 7.65 -11.53
C PHE A 432 -14.54 7.36 -10.04
N MET A 433 -13.30 7.11 -9.65
CA MET A 433 -12.96 6.62 -8.31
C MET A 433 -11.55 7.03 -7.87
N LYS A 434 -11.37 7.01 -6.56
CA LYS A 434 -10.09 7.17 -5.84
C LYS A 434 -9.69 5.83 -5.24
N LEU A 435 -8.47 5.40 -5.55
CA LEU A 435 -7.85 4.18 -5.03
C LEU A 435 -6.69 4.57 -4.12
N VAL A 436 -6.55 3.89 -2.98
CA VAL A 436 -5.50 4.15 -1.99
C VAL A 436 -4.60 2.90 -1.91
N SER A 437 -3.29 3.10 -1.92
CA SER A 437 -2.33 1.99 -1.74
C SER A 437 -1.11 2.41 -0.94
N TRP A 438 -0.82 1.67 0.12
CA TRP A 438 0.31 1.86 1.01
C TRP A 438 1.58 1.23 0.45
N TYR A 439 2.74 1.76 0.84
CA TYR A 439 4.03 1.14 0.56
C TYR A 439 5.11 1.59 1.57
N ASP A 440 5.91 0.63 2.04
CA ASP A 440 7.18 0.97 2.67
C ASP A 440 8.15 1.46 1.58
N ASN A 441 8.32 2.79 1.53
CA ASN A 441 9.15 3.45 0.54
C ASN A 441 10.65 3.14 0.65
N GLU A 442 11.07 2.42 1.71
CA GLU A 442 12.42 1.94 1.90
C GLU A 442 12.52 0.41 1.75
N TRP A 443 11.73 -0.33 2.52
CA TRP A 443 11.84 -1.79 2.63
C TRP A 443 11.26 -2.52 1.42
N GLY A 444 10.01 -2.23 1.03
CA GLY A 444 9.39 -2.80 -0.17
C GLY A 444 10.22 -2.52 -1.42
N TYR A 445 10.75 -1.29 -1.54
CA TYR A 445 11.66 -0.91 -2.63
C TYR A 445 12.99 -1.68 -2.60
N SER A 446 13.61 -1.84 -1.41
CA SER A 446 14.87 -2.59 -1.26
C SER A 446 14.72 -4.08 -1.59
N ASN A 447 13.56 -4.68 -1.31
CA ASN A 447 13.22 -6.03 -1.78
C ASN A 447 13.15 -6.08 -3.31
N ARG A 448 12.48 -5.12 -3.96
CA ARG A 448 12.39 -5.06 -5.43
C ARG A 448 13.72 -4.89 -6.13
N VAL A 449 14.68 -4.16 -5.55
CA VAL A 449 16.05 -4.08 -6.09
C VAL A 449 16.69 -5.46 -6.20
N LEU A 450 16.56 -6.30 -5.15
CA LEU A 450 17.13 -7.65 -5.15
C LEU A 450 16.33 -8.64 -6.03
N ASP A 451 15.01 -8.50 -6.09
CA ASP A 451 14.19 -9.30 -7.00
C ASP A 451 14.53 -9.02 -8.47
N LEU A 452 14.83 -7.76 -8.82
CA LEU A 452 15.32 -7.39 -10.15
C LEU A 452 16.73 -7.92 -10.43
N VAL A 453 17.65 -7.84 -9.45
CA VAL A 453 19.00 -8.44 -9.55
C VAL A 453 18.91 -9.94 -9.85
N GLU A 454 18.09 -10.68 -9.12
CA GLU A 454 17.94 -12.13 -9.32
C GLU A 454 17.26 -12.43 -10.67
N HIS A 455 16.26 -11.64 -11.09
CA HIS A 455 15.64 -11.77 -12.43
C HIS A 455 16.66 -11.58 -13.57
N MET A 456 17.56 -10.60 -13.45
CA MET A 456 18.63 -10.38 -14.42
C MET A 456 19.66 -11.54 -14.40
N ALA A 457 20.03 -12.03 -13.21
CA ALA A 457 20.96 -13.16 -13.07
C ALA A 457 20.40 -14.45 -13.68
N LEU A 458 19.11 -14.71 -13.49
CA LEU A 458 18.40 -15.84 -14.08
C LEU A 458 18.45 -15.84 -15.61
N LEU A 459 18.12 -14.72 -16.23
CA LEU A 459 18.12 -14.59 -17.70
C LEU A 459 19.55 -14.53 -18.26
N GLY A 460 20.51 -14.00 -17.50
CA GLY A 460 21.92 -14.01 -17.85
C GLY A 460 22.60 -15.38 -17.75
N ALA A 461 22.00 -16.35 -17.04
CA ALA A 461 22.49 -17.73 -16.92
C ALA A 461 21.86 -18.72 -17.91
N GLN A 462 20.89 -18.27 -18.73
CA GLN A 462 20.22 -19.07 -19.78
C GLN A 462 20.82 -18.85 -21.17
N ASN A 463 21.71 -17.87 -21.32
CA ASN A 463 22.44 -17.51 -22.54
C ASN A 463 23.95 -17.78 -22.37
#